data_AF-A0A1I6B1A1-F1
#
_entry.id   AF-A0A1I6B1A1-F1
#
_cell.length_a   1.000
_cell.length_b   1.000
_cell.length_c   1.000
_cell.angle_alpha   90.00
_cell.angle_beta   90.00
_cell.angle_gamma   90.00
#
_symmetry.space_group_name_H-M   'P 1'
#
loop_
_entity.id
_entity.type
_entity.pdbx_description
1 polymer ?
#
loop_
_entity_poly.entity_id
_entity_poly.type
_entity_poly.pdbx_seq_one_letter_code
_entity_poly.pdbx_strand_id
1 'polypeptide(L)'
;MAITTRPFRVDGELIDFPSLTLDAAINAGLDPVQRCVGLLAGLRDGKLVPRSSFFQLKNIRELRESGVPAWVIAHEDILVLRAGRTRSSSGNVKPAERGCDHAALPATRGLR
;
A
#
# COMPACT_ATOMS: atom_id res chain seq x y z
N MET A 1 9.58 -11.53 -5.20
CA MET A 1 9.00 -10.40 -5.96
C MET A 1 9.58 -9.11 -5.41
N ALA A 2 9.74 -8.09 -6.24
CA ALA A 2 10.09 -6.74 -5.80
C ALA A 2 8.98 -5.78 -6.24
N ILE A 3 8.55 -4.89 -5.34
CA ILE A 3 7.64 -3.78 -5.66
C ILE A 3 8.40 -2.47 -5.43
N THR A 4 8.40 -1.58 -6.41
CA THR A 4 8.85 -0.20 -6.24
C THR A 4 7.64 0.67 -5.93
N THR A 5 7.74 1.45 -4.86
CA THR A 5 6.67 2.33 -4.40
C THR A 5 7.28 3.59 -3.80
N ARG A 6 6.52 4.68 -3.77
CA ARG A 6 7.01 5.95 -3.23
C ARG A 6 5.86 6.72 -2.61
N PRO A 7 6.12 7.56 -1.60
CA PRO A 7 5.09 8.45 -1.10
C PRO A 7 4.69 9.42 -2.21
N PHE A 8 3.46 9.92 -2.15
CA PHE A 8 2.98 10.96 -3.06
C PHE A 8 2.25 12.04 -2.28
N ARG A 9 1.87 13.14 -2.94
CA ARG A 9 1.16 14.23 -2.29
C ARG A 9 -0.20 14.47 -2.91
N VAL A 10 -1.16 14.81 -2.06
CA VAL A 10 -2.49 15.31 -2.42
C VAL A 10 -2.69 16.59 -1.63
N ASP A 11 -2.95 17.70 -2.31
CA ASP A 11 -3.15 19.03 -1.69
C ASP A 11 -2.05 19.44 -0.68
N GLY A 12 -0.81 19.00 -0.92
CA GLY A 12 0.35 19.28 -0.08
C GLY A 12 0.62 18.25 1.03
N GLU A 13 -0.36 17.42 1.39
CA GLU A 13 -0.22 16.35 2.37
C GLU A 13 0.60 15.18 1.80
N LEU A 14 1.54 14.63 2.58
CA LEU A 14 2.37 13.50 2.17
C LEU A 14 1.68 12.18 2.56
N ILE A 15 1.30 11.40 1.55
CA ILE A 15 0.69 10.09 1.71
C ILE A 15 1.78 9.02 1.74
N ASP A 16 1.86 8.26 2.83
CA ASP A 16 2.77 7.11 3.00
C ASP A 16 2.27 5.87 2.25
N PHE A 17 2.26 5.97 0.93
CA PHE A 17 1.90 4.86 0.06
C PHE A 17 2.80 3.61 0.19
N PRO A 18 4.11 3.73 0.51
CA PRO A 18 4.94 2.56 0.77
C PRO A 18 4.42 1.64 1.88
N SER A 19 3.99 2.20 3.01
CA SER A 19 3.42 1.41 4.10
C SER A 19 2.09 0.78 3.69
N LEU A 20 1.22 1.52 3.01
CA LEU A 20 -0.04 0.97 2.46
C LEU A 20 0.21 -0.18 1.47
N THR A 21 1.25 -0.05 0.64
CA THR A 21 1.64 -1.09 -0.32
C THR A 21 2.14 -2.35 0.40
N LEU A 22 2.91 -2.18 1.48
CA LEU A 22 3.39 -3.28 2.30
C LEU A 22 2.24 -4.02 2.99
N ASP A 23 1.30 -3.28 3.59
CA ASP A 23 0.12 -3.86 4.23
C ASP A 23 -0.73 -4.65 3.23
N ALA A 24 -0.94 -4.11 2.02
CA ALA A 24 -1.64 -4.81 0.95
C ALA A 24 -0.92 -6.11 0.53
N ALA A 25 0.41 -6.09 0.46
CA ALA A 25 1.21 -7.28 0.14
C ALA A 25 1.09 -8.36 1.22
N ILE A 26 1.15 -7.97 2.50
CA ILE A 26 0.97 -8.89 3.63
C ILE A 26 -0.43 -9.51 3.60
N ASN A 27 -1.46 -8.69 3.38
CA ASN A 27 -2.84 -9.16 3.25
C ASN A 27 -3.05 -10.09 2.05
N ALA A 28 -2.24 -9.96 1.00
CA ALA A 28 -2.20 -10.88 -0.14
C ALA A 28 -1.43 -12.19 0.15
N GLY A 29 -0.94 -12.40 1.37
CA GLY A 29 -0.20 -13.58 1.78
C GLY A 29 1.26 -13.58 1.32
N LEU A 30 1.87 -12.41 1.14
CA LEU A 30 3.29 -12.28 0.86
C LEU A 30 4.06 -12.01 2.16
N ASP A 31 5.22 -12.65 2.29
CA ASP A 31 6.09 -12.45 3.45
C ASP A 31 7.09 -11.33 3.15
N PRO A 32 7.14 -10.25 3.95
CA PRO A 32 8.17 -9.22 3.83
C PRO A 32 9.56 -9.78 4.12
N VAL A 33 10.52 -9.51 3.24
CA VAL A 33 11.92 -9.93 3.41
C VAL A 33 12.79 -8.73 3.73
N GLN A 34 12.64 -7.64 2.98
CA GLN A 34 13.45 -6.44 3.13
C GLN A 34 12.72 -5.23 2.56
N ARG A 35 12.99 -4.05 3.13
CA ARG A 35 12.65 -2.75 2.54
C ARG A 35 13.96 -2.02 2.24
N CYS A 36 14.24 -1.80 0.96
CA CYS A 36 15.44 -1.10 0.52
C CYS A 36 15.10 0.32 0.05
N VAL A 37 16.11 1.19 0.04
CA VAL A 37 16.02 2.54 -0.49
C VAL A 37 16.64 2.57 -1.89
N GLY A 38 15.85 2.92 -2.90
CA GLY A 38 16.32 3.20 -4.26
C GLY A 38 16.47 4.69 -4.47
N LEU A 39 17.71 5.21 -4.42
CA LEU A 39 17.95 6.65 -4.63
C LEU A 39 17.61 7.07 -6.06
N LEU A 40 16.86 8.17 -6.19
CA LEU A 40 16.57 8.82 -7.47
C LEU A 40 17.72 9.76 -7.83
N ALA A 41 18.88 9.16 -8.11
CA ALA A 41 20.10 9.87 -8.47
C ALA A 41 20.93 9.04 -9.46
N GLY A 42 21.66 9.73 -10.33
CA GLY A 42 22.76 9.12 -11.08
C GLY A 42 24.08 9.26 -10.31
N LEU A 43 25.05 8.38 -10.58
CA LEU A 43 26.43 8.55 -10.11
C LEU A 43 27.25 9.17 -11.24
N ARG A 44 27.90 10.31 -10.98
CA ARG A 44 28.77 11.01 -11.93
C ARG A 44 30.02 11.49 -11.22
N ASP A 45 31.18 11.06 -11.69
CA ASP A 45 32.49 11.44 -11.12
C ASP A 45 32.57 11.21 -9.60
N GLY A 46 32.02 10.07 -9.13
CA GLY A 46 31.96 9.71 -7.72
C GLY A 46 30.93 10.49 -6.88
N LYS A 47 30.09 11.32 -7.51
CA LYS A 47 29.08 12.15 -6.84
C LYS A 47 27.67 11.74 -7.23
N LEU A 48 26.76 11.79 -6.26
CA LEU A 48 25.33 11.61 -6.51
C LEU A 48 24.75 12.88 -7.14
N VAL A 49 24.07 12.70 -8.27
CA VAL A 49 23.38 13.77 -9.00
C VAL A 49 21.87 13.48 -8.95
N PRO A 50 21.07 14.28 -8.23
CA PRO A 50 19.62 14.06 -8.12
C PRO A 50 18.91 14.03 -9.47
N ARG A 51 17.93 13.14 -9.62
CA ARG A 51 17.10 12.95 -10.82
C ARG A 51 15.62 13.11 -10.48
N SER A 52 15.25 14.30 -10.04
CA SER A 52 13.84 14.67 -9.83
C SER A 52 13.14 14.90 -11.17
N SER A 53 11.90 14.45 -11.30
CA SER A 53 11.10 14.76 -12.49
C SER A 53 10.73 16.25 -12.54
N PHE A 54 10.51 16.77 -13.76
CA PHE A 54 10.02 18.13 -13.94
C PHE A 54 8.73 18.39 -13.16
N PHE A 55 7.79 17.43 -13.18
CA PHE A 55 6.52 17.53 -12.46
C PHE A 55 6.71 17.63 -10.94
N GLN A 56 7.63 16.85 -10.36
CA GLN A 56 7.93 16.98 -8.93
C GLN A 56 8.52 18.34 -8.59
N LEU A 57 9.45 18.84 -9.41
CA LEU A 57 10.05 20.15 -9.19
C LEU A 57 8.99 21.25 -9.27
N LYS A 58 8.08 21.20 -10.25
CA LYS A 58 6.95 22.14 -10.38
C LYS A 58 6.05 22.09 -9.15
N ASN A 59 5.54 20.91 -8.79
CA ASN A 59 4.62 20.74 -7.66
C ASN A 59 5.22 21.25 -6.34
N ILE A 60 6.50 20.98 -6.10
CA ILE A 60 7.19 21.44 -4.87
C ILE A 60 7.41 22.95 -4.88
N ARG A 61 7.66 23.57 -6.04
CA ARG A 61 7.74 25.04 -6.14
C ARG A 61 6.39 25.68 -5.83
N GLU A 62 5.31 25.19 -6.44
CA GLU A 62 3.95 25.68 -6.22
C GLU A 62 3.53 25.56 -4.74
N LEU A 63 3.84 24.42 -4.10
CA LEU A 63 3.60 24.24 -2.66
C LEU A 63 4.42 25.22 -1.80
N ARG A 64 5.68 25.47 -2.15
CA ARG A 64 6.50 26.43 -1.40
C ARG A 64 6.03 27.86 -1.58
N GLU A 65 5.57 28.22 -2.77
CA GLU A 65 4.97 29.53 -3.07
C GLU A 65 3.68 29.76 -2.29
N SER A 66 2.89 28.71 -2.03
CA SER A 66 1.71 28.76 -1.15
C SER A 66 2.01 28.67 0.35
N GLY A 67 3.30 28.69 0.74
CA GLY A 67 3.72 28.65 2.14
C GLY A 67 3.80 27.24 2.75
N VAL A 68 3.62 26.18 1.96
CA VAL A 68 3.74 24.79 2.42
C VAL A 68 5.20 24.35 2.39
N PRO A 69 5.79 23.93 3.52
CA PRO A 69 7.17 23.42 3.55
C PRO A 69 7.22 22.02 2.91
N ALA A 70 7.68 21.95 1.67
CA ALA A 70 7.74 20.71 0.90
C ALA A 70 9.10 20.51 0.20
N TRP A 71 9.48 19.23 0.02
CA TRP A 71 10.70 18.81 -0.67
C TRP A 71 10.42 17.73 -1.71
N VAL A 72 11.29 17.67 -2.72
CA VAL A 72 11.29 16.58 -3.70
C VAL A 72 11.55 15.24 -3.01
N ILE A 73 10.88 14.19 -3.49
CA ILE A 73 11.11 12.84 -2.97
C ILE A 73 12.40 12.31 -3.58
N ALA A 74 13.39 12.03 -2.73
CA ALA A 74 14.75 11.67 -3.14
C ALA A 74 14.92 10.17 -3.46
N HIS A 75 13.99 9.32 -3.06
CA HIS A 75 14.10 7.88 -3.24
C HIS A 75 12.74 7.22 -3.48
N GLU A 76 12.79 5.99 -3.96
CA GLU A 76 11.68 5.04 -3.90
C GLU A 76 12.00 3.99 -2.83
N ASP A 77 10.96 3.37 -2.30
CA ASP A 77 11.04 2.17 -1.48
C ASP A 77 10.95 0.94 -2.38
N ILE A 78 11.85 -0.02 -2.15
CA ILE A 78 11.85 -1.31 -2.82
C ILE A 78 11.48 -2.36 -1.80
N LEU A 79 10.25 -2.86 -1.89
CA LEU A 79 9.74 -3.93 -1.04
C LEU A 79 10.13 -5.27 -1.66
N VAL A 80 11.05 -5.98 -1.00
CA VAL A 80 11.42 -7.35 -1.37
C VAL A 80 10.52 -8.29 -0.60
N LEU A 81 9.76 -9.08 -1.34
CA LEU A 81 8.70 -9.93 -0.83
C LEU A 81 8.92 -11.37 -1.30
N ARG A 82 8.67 -12.33 -0.42
CA ARG A 82 8.64 -13.75 -0.74
C ARG A 82 7.19 -14.19 -0.92
N ALA A 83 6.94 -15.14 -1.82
CA ALA A 83 5.66 -15.82 -1.84
C ALA A 83 5.44 -16.48 -0.48
N GLY A 84 4.35 -16.15 0.20
CA GLY A 84 4.00 -16.85 1.43
C GLY A 84 3.85 -18.32 1.13
N ARG A 85 4.31 -19.17 2.05
CA ARG A 85 4.06 -20.61 1.93
C ARG A 85 2.55 -20.78 1.86
N THR A 86 2.03 -21.24 0.73
CA THR A 86 0.68 -21.80 0.69
C THR A 86 0.66 -22.85 1.78
N ARG A 87 -0.12 -22.62 2.85
CA ARG A 87 -0.47 -23.73 3.74
C ARG A 87 -1.17 -24.71 2.82
N SER A 88 -0.48 -25.78 2.46
CA SER A 88 -1.11 -26.94 1.85
C SER A 88 -2.23 -27.31 2.79
N SER A 89 -3.46 -26.95 2.43
CA SER A 89 -4.65 -27.46 3.10
C SER A 89 -4.61 -28.96 2.84
N SER A 90 -4.06 -29.70 3.80
CA SER A 90 -4.28 -31.14 3.85
C SER A 90 -5.79 -31.28 3.96
N GLY A 91 -6.41 -31.70 2.86
CA GLY A 91 -7.85 -31.74 2.72
C GLY A 91 -8.46 -32.62 3.79
N ASN A 92 -9.27 -32.02 4.65
CA ASN A 92 -10.46 -32.67 5.18
C ASN A 92 -11.45 -31.61 5.64
N VAL A 93 -12.16 -31.00 4.68
CA VAL A 93 -13.37 -30.23 5.02
C VAL A 93 -14.48 -31.26 5.21
N LYS A 94 -14.79 -31.58 6.48
CA LYS A 94 -16.07 -32.23 6.80
C LYS A 94 -17.20 -31.33 6.30
N PRO A 95 -18.23 -31.85 5.61
CA PRO A 95 -19.39 -31.04 5.27
C PRO A 95 -20.03 -30.56 6.57
N ALA A 96 -20.17 -29.25 6.75
CA ALA A 96 -21.01 -28.70 7.80
C ALA A 96 -22.47 -29.02 7.44
N GLU A 97 -23.17 -29.72 8.33
CA GLU A 97 -24.58 -30.02 8.21
C GLU A 97 -25.36 -28.69 8.17
N ARG A 98 -26.13 -28.50 7.09
CA ARG A 98 -27.06 -27.38 6.93
C ARG A 98 -28.27 -27.63 7.84
N GLY A 99 -28.30 -26.99 9.01
CA GLY A 99 -29.54 -26.73 9.74
C GLY A 99 -30.16 -25.43 9.25
N CYS A 100 -31.19 -25.51 8.41
CA CYS A 100 -32.08 -24.38 8.13
C CYS A 100 -33.23 -24.42 9.13
N ASP A 101 -33.06 -23.81 10.29
CA ASP A 101 -34.18 -23.54 11.20
C ASP A 101 -34.86 -22.24 10.76
N HIS A 102 -35.91 -22.37 9.94
CA HIS A 102 -36.87 -21.30 9.72
C HIS A 102 -37.71 -21.10 10.98
N ALA A 103 -37.24 -20.22 11.87
CA ALA A 103 -38.10 -19.65 12.90
C ALA A 103 -39.04 -18.62 12.25
N ALA A 104 -40.32 -18.98 12.15
CA ALA A 104 -41.40 -18.11 11.70
C ALA A 104 -41.55 -16.89 12.64
N LEU A 105 -41.55 -15.69 12.07
CA LEU A 105 -41.94 -14.46 12.77
C LEU A 105 -43.47 -14.44 12.97
N PRO A 106 -44.00 -14.20 14.18
CA PRO A 106 -45.43 -14.08 14.38
C PRO A 106 -45.95 -12.75 13.82
N ALA A 107 -47.07 -12.82 13.10
CA ALA A 107 -47.81 -11.68 12.59
C ALA A 107 -48.41 -10.85 13.73
N THR A 108 -47.99 -9.58 13.88
CA THR A 108 -48.69 -8.63 14.75
C THR A 108 -49.81 -7.96 13.97
N ARG A 109 -51.03 -8.26 14.43
CA ARG A 109 -52.34 -7.78 14.00
C ARG A 109 -52.50 -6.30 14.38
N GLY A 110 -53.28 -5.57 13.58
CA GLY A 110 -53.33 -4.11 13.51
C GLY A 110 -53.74 -3.34 14.76
N LEU A 111 -53.52 -2.02 14.67
CA LEU A 111 -54.20 -0.99 15.44
C LEU A 111 -54.67 0.10 14.46
N ARG A 112 -55.84 0.63 14.80
CA ARG A 112 -56.68 1.57 14.07
C ARG A 112 -56.02 2.93 13.85
#